data_AF-A0A2J8L672-F1
#
_entry.id   AF-A0A2J8L672-F1
#
_cell.length_a   1.000
_cell.length_b   1.000
_cell.length_c   1.000
_cell.angle_alpha   90.00
_cell.angle_beta   90.00
_cell.angle_gamma   90.00
#
_symmetry.space_group_name_H-M   'P 1'
#
loop_
_entity.id
_entity.type
_entity.pdbx_description
1 polymer ?
#
loop_
_entity_poly.entity_id
_entity_poly.type
_entity_poly.pdbx_seq_one_letter_code
_entity_poly.pdbx_strand_id
1 'polypeptide(L)'
;MDQKILSLAAEKTADKLQEFLQTLREGDLTNLLQNQAVKGKVAGALLRAIFKGSPCSEEAGTLRRRKIYTCCIQLVESGDLQKEIASEIIGLLMLEAHHFPGPLLVELANEFISAVREGSLVNGKSLELLPIILTALATKKENLAYGKGVLSGEECKKQLINTLCSGRWDQQYVIQLTSMFKDVPLTAEEVEFVVEKALSMFSKMNLQEIPPLVYQLLVLSSKGSRKSVLEGIIAFFSALDKQHNEEQSGDELLDVVTVPSGELRHVEGTIILHIVFAIKLDYELGRELVKHLKVGQQGDSNNNLSPFSIALLLSVTRIQRFQDQVLDLLKTSVVKSFKDLQLLQGSKFLQNLVPHRSYVSTMILEVVKNSVHSWDHVTQGLVELGFILMDSYGPKKVLDGKTIETSPSLSRMPNQHACKLGANILLETFKIHEMIRQEILEQVLNRVVTRASSPISHFLDLLSNIVMYAPLVLQSCSSKVTEAFDYLSFLPLRTVQRLLKAVQVSLQIPK
;
A
#
# COMPACT_ATOMS: atom_id res chain seq x y z
N MET A 1 -38.93 23.29 29.72
CA MET A 1 -37.67 24.08 29.66
C MET A 1 -37.28 24.26 28.20
N ASP A 2 -37.09 23.14 27.50
CA ASP A 2 -37.14 23.00 26.04
C ASP A 2 -38.06 23.99 25.29
N GLN A 3 -39.37 24.02 25.57
CA GLN A 3 -40.32 24.87 24.84
C GLN A 3 -40.01 26.36 24.97
N LYS A 4 -39.53 26.80 26.14
CA LYS A 4 -39.16 28.20 26.41
C LYS A 4 -37.84 28.58 25.72
N ILE A 5 -36.88 27.66 25.65
CA ILE A 5 -35.63 27.86 24.90
C ILE A 5 -35.93 27.98 23.40
N LEU A 6 -36.80 27.12 22.88
CA LEU A 6 -37.18 27.11 21.47
C LEU A 6 -38.02 28.34 21.08
N SER A 7 -38.94 28.79 21.95
CA SER A 7 -39.71 30.01 21.70
C SER A 7 -38.83 31.25 21.65
N LEU A 8 -37.90 31.40 22.60
CA LEU A 8 -36.94 32.50 22.64
C LEU A 8 -36.00 32.48 21.42
N ALA A 9 -35.59 31.30 20.95
CA ALA A 9 -34.79 31.17 19.74
C ALA A 9 -35.56 31.56 18.46
N ALA A 10 -36.86 31.24 18.40
CA ALA A 10 -37.74 31.57 17.28
C ALA A 10 -38.06 33.07 17.19
N GLU A 11 -38.19 33.75 18.34
CA GLU A 11 -38.43 35.19 18.44
C GLU A 11 -37.21 36.05 18.03
N LYS A 12 -36.07 35.43 17.69
CA LYS A 12 -34.77 36.09 17.39
C LYS A 12 -34.26 37.03 18.50
N THR A 13 -34.72 36.84 19.74
CA THR A 13 -34.31 37.65 20.89
C THR A 13 -33.06 37.04 21.56
N ALA A 14 -31.88 37.30 20.99
CA ALA A 14 -30.62 36.75 21.48
C ALA A 14 -30.34 37.11 22.95
N ASP A 15 -30.64 38.34 23.35
CA ASP A 15 -30.38 38.86 24.70
C ASP A 15 -31.28 38.17 25.74
N LYS A 16 -32.58 38.00 25.44
CA LYS A 16 -33.51 37.27 26.32
C LYS A 16 -33.15 35.80 26.46
N LEU A 17 -32.60 35.20 25.40
CA LEU A 17 -32.13 33.83 25.41
C LEU A 17 -30.87 33.69 26.27
N GLN A 18 -29.93 34.64 26.19
CA GLN A 18 -28.74 34.69 27.03
C GLN A 18 -29.10 34.83 28.51
N GLU A 19 -29.96 35.80 28.87
CA GLU A 19 -30.44 36.00 30.24
C GLU A 19 -31.10 34.73 30.78
N PHE A 20 -31.98 34.10 30.00
CA PHE A 20 -32.63 32.87 30.42
C PHE A 20 -31.62 31.73 30.64
N LEU A 21 -30.63 31.57 29.77
CA LEU A 21 -29.58 30.56 29.93
C LEU A 21 -28.65 30.84 31.12
N GLN A 22 -28.47 32.11 31.52
CA GLN A 22 -27.71 32.47 32.73
C GLN A 22 -28.47 32.10 34.03
N THR A 23 -29.81 32.07 34.00
CA THR A 23 -30.60 31.64 35.16
C THR A 23 -30.58 30.12 35.40
N LEU A 24 -30.21 29.33 34.39
CA LEU A 24 -30.17 27.88 34.48
C LEU A 24 -28.83 27.39 35.01
N ARG A 25 -28.87 26.38 35.90
CA ARG A 25 -27.64 25.68 36.28
C ARG A 25 -27.15 24.85 35.11
N GLU A 26 -25.85 24.81 34.94
CA GLU A 26 -25.22 24.12 33.81
C GLU A 26 -25.56 22.62 33.73
N GLY A 27 -25.75 21.96 34.88
CA GLY A 27 -26.15 20.54 34.94
C GLY A 27 -27.59 20.29 34.45
N ASP A 28 -28.48 21.27 34.60
CA ASP A 28 -29.87 21.14 34.14
C ASP A 28 -29.95 21.19 32.60
N LEU A 29 -29.06 21.98 31.99
CA LEU A 29 -28.91 22.08 30.54
C LEU A 29 -28.34 20.80 29.92
N THR A 30 -27.30 20.21 30.52
CA THR A 30 -26.74 18.94 30.04
C THR A 30 -27.75 17.80 30.17
N ASN A 31 -28.46 17.72 31.30
CA ASN A 31 -29.49 16.71 31.52
C ASN A 31 -30.67 16.87 30.54
N LEU A 32 -31.09 18.11 30.26
CA LEU A 32 -32.12 18.38 29.27
C LEU A 32 -31.69 17.89 27.88
N LEU A 33 -30.43 18.13 27.51
CA LEU A 33 -29.89 17.73 26.22
C LEU A 33 -29.79 16.21 26.07
N GLN A 34 -29.29 15.52 27.10
CA GLN A 34 -29.25 14.05 27.14
C GLN A 34 -30.66 13.46 26.97
N ASN A 35 -31.64 13.95 27.73
CA ASN A 35 -33.02 13.47 27.66
C ASN A 35 -33.65 13.67 26.27
N GLN A 36 -33.37 14.80 25.62
CA GLN A 36 -33.91 15.09 24.28
C GLN A 36 -33.17 14.35 23.17
N ALA A 37 -31.87 14.09 23.34
CA ALA A 37 -31.08 13.28 22.43
C ALA A 37 -31.55 11.81 22.45
N VAL A 38 -31.88 11.25 23.61
CA VAL A 38 -32.42 9.88 23.72
C VAL A 38 -33.85 9.77 23.14
N LYS A 39 -34.67 10.83 23.28
CA LYS A 39 -36.06 10.87 22.76
C LYS A 39 -36.17 11.22 21.26
N GLY A 40 -35.09 11.77 20.68
CA GLY A 40 -34.82 11.76 19.23
C GLY A 40 -35.54 12.75 18.32
N LYS A 41 -36.23 13.78 18.82
CA LYS A 41 -36.95 14.73 17.93
C LYS A 41 -36.57 16.21 18.04
N VAL A 42 -35.86 16.62 19.10
CA VAL A 42 -35.68 18.06 19.41
C VAL A 42 -34.23 18.43 19.73
N ALA A 43 -33.32 17.46 19.78
CA ALA A 43 -31.93 17.68 20.20
C ALA A 43 -31.19 18.69 19.31
N GLY A 44 -31.31 18.58 17.98
CA GLY A 44 -30.64 19.51 17.06
C GLY A 44 -31.14 20.94 17.15
N ALA A 45 -32.47 21.14 17.24
CA ALA A 45 -33.07 22.46 17.42
C ALA A 45 -32.68 23.09 18.76
N LEU A 46 -32.63 22.28 19.83
CA LEU A 46 -32.19 22.71 21.15
C LEU A 46 -30.71 23.13 21.14
N LEU A 47 -29.84 22.35 20.50
CA LEU A 47 -28.41 22.67 20.36
C LEU A 47 -28.20 24.02 19.66
N ARG A 48 -28.86 24.22 18.51
CA ARG A 48 -28.79 25.50 17.76
C ARG A 48 -29.24 26.68 18.63
N ALA A 49 -30.31 26.51 19.39
CA ALA A 49 -30.79 27.55 20.31
C ALA A 49 -29.75 27.86 21.40
N ILE A 50 -29.20 26.83 22.06
CA ILE A 50 -28.22 27.01 23.13
C ILE A 50 -26.94 27.70 22.61
N PHE A 51 -26.42 27.29 21.44
CA PHE A 51 -25.24 27.92 20.85
C PHE A 51 -25.50 29.38 20.46
N LYS A 52 -26.67 29.68 19.87
CA LYS A 52 -27.06 31.06 19.54
C LYS A 52 -27.21 31.96 20.78
N GLY A 53 -27.69 31.40 21.89
CA GLY A 53 -27.83 32.09 23.17
C GLY A 53 -26.56 32.13 24.03
N SER A 54 -25.43 31.66 23.52
CA SER A 54 -24.18 31.59 24.28
C SER A 54 -23.00 32.05 23.41
N PRO A 55 -22.93 33.32 22.99
CA PRO A 55 -21.88 33.80 22.09
C PRO A 55 -20.50 33.74 22.73
N CYS A 56 -19.45 33.61 21.91
CA CYS A 56 -18.05 33.60 22.37
C CYS A 56 -17.52 34.99 22.76
N SER A 57 -18.30 36.05 22.56
CA SER A 57 -17.98 37.41 23.04
C SER A 57 -18.10 37.53 24.56
N GLU A 58 -18.85 36.64 25.20
CA GLU A 58 -19.02 36.60 26.65
C GLU A 58 -18.34 35.36 27.24
N GLU A 59 -17.64 35.54 28.36
CA GLU A 59 -16.96 34.45 29.05
C GLU A 59 -17.94 33.36 29.54
N ALA A 60 -19.09 33.78 30.08
CA ALA A 60 -20.15 32.86 30.51
C ALA A 60 -20.73 32.04 29.34
N GLY A 61 -20.91 32.68 28.17
CA GLY A 61 -21.34 32.00 26.95
C GLY A 61 -20.30 30.98 26.47
N THR A 62 -19.04 31.38 26.49
CA THR A 62 -17.86 30.58 26.11
C THR A 62 -17.71 29.32 26.97
N LEU A 63 -17.80 29.45 28.29
CA LEU A 63 -17.77 28.32 29.23
C LEU A 63 -18.98 27.38 29.03
N ARG A 64 -20.18 27.95 28.84
CA ARG A 64 -21.38 27.14 28.58
C ARG A 64 -21.24 26.36 27.27
N ARG A 65 -20.74 26.98 26.20
CA ARG A 65 -20.48 26.30 24.92
C ARG A 65 -19.55 25.12 25.10
N ARG A 66 -18.42 25.31 25.80
CA ARG A 66 -17.47 24.23 26.08
C ARG A 66 -18.15 23.04 26.76
N LYS A 67 -18.90 23.29 27.84
CA LYS A 67 -19.55 22.23 28.60
C LYS A 67 -20.61 21.48 27.80
N ILE A 68 -21.37 22.19 26.97
CA ILE A 68 -22.33 21.57 26.04
C ILE A 68 -21.60 20.72 25.00
N TYR A 69 -20.48 21.23 24.47
CA TYR A 69 -19.64 20.50 23.51
C TYR A 69 -19.11 19.19 24.08
N THR A 70 -18.51 19.22 25.28
CA THR A 70 -18.02 18.03 26.00
C THR A 70 -19.16 17.06 26.31
N CYS A 71 -20.33 17.55 26.73
CA CYS A 71 -21.51 16.70 26.98
C CYS A 71 -21.98 15.98 25.70
N CYS A 72 -21.99 16.67 24.56
CA CYS A 72 -22.36 16.06 23.29
C CYS A 72 -21.35 15.01 22.82
N ILE A 73 -20.05 15.25 23.03
CA ILE A 73 -19.00 14.26 22.75
C ILE A 73 -19.23 13.00 23.57
N GLN A 74 -19.44 13.14 24.88
CA GLN A 74 -19.69 12.00 25.78
C GLN A 74 -20.96 11.22 25.39
N LEU A 75 -22.01 11.92 24.98
CA LEU A 75 -23.26 11.30 24.49
C LEU A 75 -23.07 10.51 23.19
N VAL A 76 -22.28 11.04 22.26
CA VAL A 76 -22.00 10.36 20.99
C VAL A 76 -21.10 9.13 21.21
N GLU A 77 -20.13 9.25 22.12
CA GLU A 77 -19.26 8.13 22.50
C GLU A 77 -19.97 7.06 23.32
N SER A 78 -21.00 7.40 24.13
CA SER A 78 -21.71 6.37 24.91
C SER A 78 -22.40 5.31 24.04
N GLY A 79 -22.70 5.63 22.78
CA GLY A 79 -23.31 4.71 21.83
C GLY A 79 -24.82 4.51 22.00
N ASP A 80 -25.43 5.17 22.99
CA ASP A 80 -26.86 5.03 23.30
C ASP A 80 -27.80 5.75 22.31
N LEU A 81 -27.23 6.54 21.40
CA LEU A 81 -27.99 7.36 20.45
C LEU A 81 -28.25 6.64 19.13
N GLN A 82 -29.42 6.90 18.54
CA GLN A 82 -29.70 6.51 17.15
C GLN A 82 -28.70 7.19 16.19
N LYS A 83 -28.34 6.51 15.11
CA LYS A 83 -27.27 6.94 14.20
C LYS A 83 -27.56 8.33 13.61
N GLU A 84 -28.82 8.59 13.25
CA GLU A 84 -29.27 9.85 12.65
C GLU A 84 -29.09 11.02 13.62
N ILE A 85 -29.42 10.82 14.91
CA ILE A 85 -29.30 11.83 15.96
C ILE A 85 -27.82 12.09 16.26
N ALA A 86 -27.01 11.03 16.37
CA ALA A 86 -25.57 11.17 16.59
C ALA A 86 -24.92 11.96 15.45
N SER A 87 -25.25 11.65 14.19
CA SER A 87 -24.75 12.39 13.02
C SER A 87 -25.26 13.83 12.97
N GLU A 88 -26.51 14.10 13.35
CA GLU A 88 -27.02 15.48 13.47
C GLU A 88 -26.24 16.27 14.52
N ILE A 89 -26.00 15.69 15.70
CA ILE A 89 -25.22 16.32 16.78
C ILE A 89 -23.81 16.62 16.28
N ILE A 90 -23.09 15.63 15.73
CA ILE A 90 -21.73 15.82 15.19
C ILE A 90 -21.73 16.94 14.14
N GLY A 91 -22.66 16.92 13.19
CA GLY A 91 -22.75 17.95 12.14
C GLY A 91 -22.94 19.36 12.70
N LEU A 92 -23.73 19.54 13.77
CA LEU A 92 -23.90 20.83 14.44
C LEU A 92 -22.63 21.26 15.18
N LEU A 93 -21.95 20.34 15.85
CA LEU A 93 -20.69 20.62 16.54
C LEU A 93 -19.60 21.06 15.54
N MET A 94 -19.49 20.40 14.39
CA MET A 94 -18.55 20.78 13.31
C MET A 94 -18.78 22.22 12.83
N LEU A 95 -20.04 22.65 12.69
CA LEU A 95 -20.37 24.01 12.27
C LEU A 95 -19.96 25.05 13.34
N GLU A 96 -20.18 24.73 14.60
CA GLU A 96 -19.89 25.65 15.72
C GLU A 96 -18.40 25.73 16.07
N ALA A 97 -17.60 24.70 15.78
CA ALA A 97 -16.17 24.64 16.07
C ALA A 97 -15.38 25.90 15.63
N HIS A 98 -15.70 26.46 14.46
CA HIS A 98 -15.00 27.63 13.91
C HIS A 98 -15.15 28.91 14.76
N HIS A 99 -16.24 29.02 15.51
CA HIS A 99 -16.56 30.19 16.34
C HIS A 99 -15.81 30.18 17.68
N PHE A 100 -15.25 29.05 18.10
CA PHE A 100 -14.54 28.96 19.36
C PHE A 100 -13.25 29.79 19.36
N PRO A 101 -12.89 30.39 20.51
CA PRO A 101 -11.59 31.03 20.69
C PRO A 101 -10.48 29.97 20.75
N GLY A 102 -9.25 30.36 20.37
CA GLY A 102 -8.12 29.45 20.28
C GLY A 102 -7.81 28.64 21.55
N PRO A 103 -7.85 29.21 22.77
CA PRO A 103 -7.59 28.46 24.00
C PRO A 103 -8.58 27.30 24.22
N LEU A 104 -9.86 27.50 23.88
CA LEU A 104 -10.85 26.44 24.00
C LEU A 104 -10.67 25.34 22.96
N LEU A 105 -10.27 25.68 21.74
CA LEU A 105 -9.97 24.67 20.71
C LEU A 105 -8.81 23.77 21.14
N VAL A 106 -7.81 24.35 21.79
CA VAL A 106 -6.67 23.62 22.38
C VAL A 106 -7.14 22.70 23.51
N GLU A 107 -7.98 23.18 24.43
CA GLU A 107 -8.53 22.36 25.50
C GLU A 107 -9.33 21.18 24.94
N LEU A 108 -10.24 21.43 24.00
CA LEU A 108 -11.05 20.40 23.36
C LEU A 108 -10.18 19.36 22.63
N ALA A 109 -9.15 19.79 21.88
CA ALA A 109 -8.22 18.87 21.23
C ALA A 109 -7.45 18.01 22.26
N ASN A 110 -7.05 18.58 23.39
CA ASN A 110 -6.38 17.84 24.46
C ASN A 110 -7.31 16.83 25.16
N GLU A 111 -8.61 17.11 25.25
CA GLU A 111 -9.61 16.14 25.73
C GLU A 111 -9.65 14.90 24.81
N PHE A 112 -9.65 15.09 23.49
CA PHE A 112 -9.55 13.98 22.52
C PHE A 112 -8.22 13.21 22.64
N ILE A 113 -7.09 13.93 22.71
CA ILE A 113 -5.76 13.29 22.81
C ILE A 113 -5.65 12.48 24.10
N SER A 114 -6.19 12.99 25.21
CA SER A 114 -6.22 12.28 26.48
C SER A 114 -7.11 11.05 26.40
N ALA A 115 -8.29 11.14 25.78
CA ALA A 115 -9.17 10.00 25.57
C ALA A 115 -8.53 8.89 24.70
N VAL A 116 -7.84 9.27 23.62
CA VAL A 116 -7.07 8.33 22.78
C VAL A 116 -5.96 7.66 23.59
N ARG A 117 -5.20 8.44 24.37
CA ARG A 117 -4.07 7.93 25.18
C ARG A 117 -4.53 6.99 26.29
N GLU A 118 -5.66 7.28 26.92
CA GLU A 118 -6.24 6.52 28.03
C GLU A 118 -7.05 5.31 27.56
N GLY A 119 -7.36 5.21 26.26
CA GLY A 119 -8.16 4.12 25.71
C GLY A 119 -9.62 4.20 26.14
N SER A 120 -10.16 5.40 26.38
CA SER A 120 -11.53 5.61 26.85
C SER A 120 -12.56 5.80 25.73
N LEU A 121 -12.14 5.63 24.48
CA LEU A 121 -13.01 5.68 23.30
C LEU A 121 -13.88 4.42 23.21
N VAL A 122 -15.17 4.58 22.91
CA VAL A 122 -16.13 3.47 22.83
C VAL A 122 -16.71 3.32 21.42
N ASN A 123 -16.99 4.42 20.72
CA ASN A 123 -17.57 4.42 19.38
C ASN A 123 -16.64 5.05 18.34
N GLY A 124 -15.77 5.96 18.77
CA GLY A 124 -14.80 6.65 17.91
C GLY A 124 -15.42 7.70 16.98
N LYS A 125 -16.75 7.79 16.90
CA LYS A 125 -17.45 8.78 16.06
C LYS A 125 -17.14 10.22 16.44
N SER A 126 -16.83 10.49 17.70
CA SER A 126 -16.46 11.84 18.12
C SER A 126 -15.14 12.31 17.50
N LEU A 127 -14.29 11.39 17.02
CA LEU A 127 -13.02 11.72 16.35
C LEU A 127 -13.24 12.50 15.04
N GLU A 128 -14.42 12.44 14.43
CA GLU A 128 -14.79 13.25 13.25
C GLU A 128 -14.74 14.77 13.54
N LEU A 129 -14.80 15.16 14.82
CA LEU A 129 -14.70 16.57 15.23
C LEU A 129 -13.26 17.08 15.29
N LEU A 130 -12.30 16.19 15.57
CA LEU A 130 -10.91 16.58 15.77
C LEU A 130 -10.28 17.24 14.52
N PRO A 131 -10.55 16.80 13.26
CA PRO A 131 -10.09 17.49 12.07
C PRO A 131 -10.55 18.94 12.01
N ILE A 132 -11.81 19.17 12.33
CA ILE A 132 -12.43 20.50 12.25
C ILE A 132 -11.86 21.39 13.36
N ILE A 133 -11.63 20.85 14.55
CA ILE A 133 -10.98 21.57 15.67
C ILE A 133 -9.55 21.97 15.28
N LEU A 134 -8.75 21.04 14.76
CA LEU A 134 -7.37 21.32 14.33
C LEU A 134 -7.31 22.32 13.17
N THR A 135 -8.25 22.23 12.23
CA THR A 135 -8.36 23.17 11.11
C THR A 135 -8.78 24.55 11.59
N ALA A 136 -9.79 24.65 12.46
CA ALA A 136 -10.23 25.91 13.04
C ALA A 136 -9.11 26.55 13.86
N LEU A 137 -8.32 25.76 14.60
CA LEU A 137 -7.17 26.23 15.36
C LEU A 137 -6.09 26.83 14.44
N ALA A 138 -5.80 26.19 13.31
CA ALA A 138 -4.84 26.70 12.32
C ALA A 138 -5.21 28.10 11.80
N THR A 139 -6.50 28.42 11.71
CA THR A 139 -6.95 29.74 11.25
C THR A 139 -6.76 30.86 12.28
N LYS A 140 -6.51 30.53 13.55
CA LYS A 140 -6.35 31.51 14.62
C LYS A 140 -4.93 32.09 14.59
N LYS A 141 -4.84 33.36 14.19
CA LYS A 141 -3.58 34.13 14.12
C LYS A 141 -3.12 34.69 15.46
N GLU A 142 -3.97 34.58 16.48
CA GLU A 142 -3.66 35.07 17.82
C GLU A 142 -2.61 34.19 18.50
N ASN A 143 -1.81 34.83 19.32
CA ASN A 143 -0.80 34.21 20.16
C ASN A 143 -1.49 33.49 21.33
N LEU A 144 -1.46 32.16 21.33
CA LEU A 144 -2.11 31.30 22.31
C LEU A 144 -1.11 30.85 23.39
N ALA A 145 -1.53 30.87 24.65
CA ALA A 145 -0.77 30.28 25.73
C ALA A 145 -0.87 28.74 25.63
N TYR A 146 0.25 28.06 25.39
CA TYR A 146 0.33 26.60 25.38
C TYR A 146 1.54 26.16 26.22
N GLY A 147 1.28 25.45 27.32
CA GLY A 147 2.32 25.07 28.28
C GLY A 147 2.98 26.29 28.93
N LYS A 148 4.29 26.47 28.71
CA LYS A 148 5.08 27.61 29.22
C LYS A 148 5.36 28.70 28.17
N GLY A 149 4.83 28.56 26.96
CA GLY A 149 5.15 29.44 25.83
C GLY A 149 3.91 30.07 25.18
N VAL A 150 4.19 31.00 24.27
CA VAL A 150 3.20 31.65 23.40
C VAL A 150 3.42 31.12 21.99
N LEU A 151 2.42 30.47 21.42
CA LEU A 151 2.47 29.81 20.10
C LEU A 151 1.33 30.33 19.21
N SER A 152 1.51 30.34 17.88
CA SER A 152 0.38 30.59 16.99
C SER A 152 -0.56 29.38 16.92
N GLY A 153 -1.74 29.55 16.32
CA GLY A 153 -2.66 28.46 16.05
C GLY A 153 -2.02 27.30 15.26
N GLU A 154 -1.16 27.59 14.28
CA GLU A 154 -0.48 26.56 13.48
C GLU A 154 0.56 25.78 14.30
N GLU A 155 1.36 26.45 15.13
CA GLU A 155 2.32 25.75 16.00
C GLU A 155 1.60 24.91 17.08
N CYS A 156 0.50 25.41 17.65
CA CYS A 156 -0.33 24.65 18.57
C CYS A 156 -0.88 23.37 17.90
N LYS A 157 -1.41 23.50 16.68
CA LYS A 157 -1.89 22.37 15.87
C LYS A 157 -0.77 21.33 15.69
N LYS A 158 0.43 21.77 15.29
CA LYS A 158 1.59 20.89 15.12
C LYS A 158 1.96 20.14 16.40
N GLN A 159 1.99 20.83 17.54
CA GLN A 159 2.28 20.21 18.85
C GLN A 159 1.23 19.21 19.28
N LEU A 160 -0.06 19.50 19.04
CA LEU A 160 -1.17 18.59 19.31
C LEU A 160 -1.06 17.31 18.46
N ILE A 161 -0.77 17.45 17.17
CA ILE A 161 -0.55 16.31 16.26
C ILE A 161 0.63 15.47 16.73
N ASN A 162 1.76 16.10 17.07
CA ASN A 162 2.93 15.39 17.58
C ASN A 162 2.63 14.65 18.90
N THR A 163 1.89 15.28 19.80
CA THR A 163 1.48 14.65 21.07
C THR A 163 0.57 13.44 20.82
N LEU A 164 -0.39 13.58 19.89
CA LEU A 164 -1.25 12.47 19.48
C LEU A 164 -0.45 11.32 18.86
N CYS A 165 0.53 11.61 18.01
CA CYS A 165 1.38 10.60 17.37
C CYS A 165 2.35 9.94 18.36
N SER A 166 2.80 10.67 19.37
CA SER A 166 3.63 10.14 20.47
C SER A 166 2.83 9.25 21.45
N GLY A 167 1.52 9.45 21.53
CA GLY A 167 0.61 8.67 22.39
C GLY A 167 0.43 7.21 21.95
N ARG A 168 -0.22 6.38 22.77
CA ARG A 168 -0.60 5.01 22.37
C ARG A 168 -1.92 5.06 21.60
N TRP A 169 -1.96 4.43 20.43
CA TRP A 169 -3.20 4.26 19.67
C TRP A 169 -3.75 2.87 19.95
N ASP A 170 -5.01 2.78 20.32
CA ASP A 170 -5.73 1.51 20.41
C ASP A 170 -5.93 0.94 19.01
N GLN A 171 -5.64 -0.36 18.86
CA GLN A 171 -5.76 -1.12 17.61
C GLN A 171 -7.13 -0.94 16.94
N GLN A 172 -8.22 -0.88 17.73
CA GLN A 172 -9.59 -0.76 17.23
C GLN A 172 -9.82 0.55 16.45
N TYR A 173 -9.12 1.62 16.81
CA TYR A 173 -9.34 2.96 16.26
C TYR A 173 -8.22 3.43 15.32
N VAL A 174 -7.16 2.64 15.08
CA VAL A 174 -6.02 3.05 14.23
C VAL A 174 -6.47 3.48 12.83
N ILE A 175 -7.39 2.73 12.21
CA ILE A 175 -7.90 3.04 10.87
C ILE A 175 -8.67 4.37 10.89
N GLN A 176 -9.53 4.57 11.89
CA GLN A 176 -10.31 5.80 12.05
C GLN A 176 -9.40 7.00 12.31
N LEU A 177 -8.45 6.88 13.25
CA LEU A 177 -7.45 7.90 13.56
C LEU A 177 -6.60 8.27 12.34
N THR A 178 -6.20 7.29 11.53
CA THR A 178 -5.45 7.56 10.30
C THR A 178 -6.34 8.25 9.26
N SER A 179 -7.58 7.80 9.09
CA SER A 179 -8.52 8.40 8.13
C SER A 179 -8.87 9.86 8.47
N MET A 180 -8.95 10.19 9.76
CA MET A 180 -9.21 11.53 10.27
C MET A 180 -8.22 12.57 9.73
N PHE A 181 -6.93 12.21 9.62
CA PHE A 181 -5.88 13.11 9.09
C PHE A 181 -6.06 13.44 7.60
N LYS A 182 -6.91 12.71 6.87
CA LYS A 182 -7.29 13.03 5.49
C LYS A 182 -8.04 14.36 5.40
N ASP A 183 -8.74 14.77 6.45
CA ASP A 183 -9.54 15.99 6.43
C ASP A 183 -8.80 17.18 7.08
N VAL A 184 -7.58 16.96 7.60
CA VAL A 184 -6.73 18.01 8.19
C VAL A 184 -5.75 18.58 7.15
N PRO A 185 -5.60 19.91 7.02
CA PRO A 185 -4.51 20.50 6.26
C PRO A 185 -3.18 20.30 7.03
N LEU A 186 -2.37 19.36 6.54
CA LEU A 186 -1.09 18.98 7.14
C LEU A 186 0.09 19.57 6.36
N THR A 187 1.11 20.00 7.08
CA THR A 187 2.44 20.31 6.53
C THR A 187 3.21 19.03 6.24
N ALA A 188 4.28 19.11 5.45
CA ALA A 188 5.09 17.93 5.11
C ALA A 188 5.65 17.20 6.35
N GLU A 189 6.11 17.96 7.35
CA GLU A 189 6.61 17.41 8.63
C GLU A 189 5.48 16.73 9.43
N GLU A 190 4.28 17.31 9.46
CA GLU A 190 3.13 16.71 10.14
C GLU A 190 2.69 15.41 9.46
N VAL A 191 2.71 15.36 8.12
CA VAL A 191 2.43 14.12 7.38
C VAL A 191 3.44 13.04 7.75
N GLU A 192 4.72 13.39 7.88
CA GLU A 192 5.76 12.44 8.29
C GLU A 192 5.50 11.85 9.68
N PHE A 193 5.15 12.66 10.68
CA PHE A 193 4.79 12.16 12.02
C PHE A 193 3.62 11.17 11.99
N VAL A 194 2.57 11.47 11.21
CA VAL A 194 1.40 10.59 11.09
C VAL A 194 1.78 9.29 10.37
N VAL A 195 2.57 9.37 9.30
CA VAL A 195 3.01 8.21 8.53
C VAL A 195 3.88 7.29 9.38
N GLU A 196 4.90 7.82 10.06
CA GLU A 196 5.75 7.04 10.96
C GLU A 196 4.93 6.36 12.06
N LYS A 197 3.97 7.10 12.63
CA LYS A 197 3.08 6.55 13.65
C LYS A 197 2.24 5.39 13.12
N ALA A 198 1.55 5.58 12.00
CA ALA A 198 0.70 4.54 11.43
C ALA A 198 1.51 3.30 10.99
N LEU A 199 2.71 3.49 10.41
CA LEU A 199 3.62 2.39 10.09
C LEU A 199 4.05 1.61 11.35
N SER A 200 4.31 2.30 12.46
CA SER A 200 4.66 1.66 13.74
C SER A 200 3.54 0.77 14.32
N MET A 201 2.29 0.94 13.84
CA MET A 201 1.16 0.12 14.26
C MET A 201 1.06 -1.21 13.52
N PHE A 202 1.71 -1.36 12.35
CA PHE A 202 1.63 -2.59 11.55
C PHE A 202 2.05 -3.84 12.34
N SER A 203 3.10 -3.76 13.15
CA SER A 203 3.60 -4.88 13.94
C SER A 203 2.71 -5.26 15.13
N LYS A 204 1.68 -4.46 15.42
CA LYS A 204 0.74 -4.68 16.54
C LYS A 204 -0.64 -5.11 16.07
N MET A 205 -0.88 -5.07 14.76
CA MET A 205 -2.18 -5.36 14.15
C MET A 205 -2.22 -6.79 13.63
N ASN A 206 -3.44 -7.33 13.51
CA ASN A 206 -3.63 -8.56 12.76
C ASN A 206 -3.39 -8.28 11.27
N LEU A 207 -2.78 -9.24 10.54
CA LEU A 207 -2.47 -9.12 9.12
C LEU A 207 -3.67 -8.71 8.26
N GLN A 208 -4.88 -9.18 8.58
CA GLN A 208 -6.11 -8.84 7.84
C GLN A 208 -6.56 -7.39 8.03
N GLU A 209 -6.12 -6.72 9.08
CA GLU A 209 -6.45 -5.32 9.37
C GLU A 209 -5.45 -4.34 8.72
N ILE A 210 -4.32 -4.84 8.22
CA ILE A 210 -3.28 -4.04 7.58
C ILE A 210 -3.73 -3.47 6.21
N PRO A 211 -4.39 -4.21 5.30
CA PRO A 211 -4.78 -3.68 3.99
C PRO A 211 -5.68 -2.42 4.05
N PRO A 212 -6.71 -2.35 4.93
CA PRO A 212 -7.47 -1.12 5.14
C PRO A 212 -6.61 0.05 5.63
N LEU A 213 -5.66 -0.19 6.55
CA LEU A 213 -4.76 0.84 7.05
C LEU A 213 -3.79 1.34 5.96
N VAL A 214 -3.24 0.41 5.16
CA VAL A 214 -2.42 0.75 3.99
C VAL A 214 -3.20 1.61 3.01
N TYR A 215 -4.47 1.30 2.75
CA TYR A 215 -5.31 2.14 1.90
C TYR A 215 -5.42 3.57 2.44
N GLN A 216 -5.65 3.75 3.75
CA GLN A 216 -5.69 5.09 4.35
C GLN A 216 -4.34 5.82 4.26
N LEU A 217 -3.23 5.13 4.49
CA LEU A 217 -1.88 5.67 4.32
C LEU A 217 -1.60 6.11 2.87
N LEU A 218 -2.06 5.34 1.88
CA LEU A 218 -1.91 5.68 0.47
C LEU A 218 -2.73 6.93 0.11
N VAL A 219 -3.93 7.08 0.66
CA VAL A 219 -4.72 8.30 0.49
C VAL A 219 -4.02 9.50 1.12
N LEU A 220 -3.45 9.36 2.33
CA LEU A 220 -2.64 10.41 2.97
C LEU A 220 -1.39 10.77 2.17
N SER A 221 -0.76 9.80 1.49
CA SER A 221 0.45 10.02 0.71
C SER A 221 0.30 11.04 -0.42
N SER A 222 -0.93 11.25 -0.89
CA SER A 222 -1.26 12.30 -1.88
C SER A 222 -0.96 13.71 -1.36
N LYS A 223 -0.92 13.91 -0.04
CA LYS A 223 -0.57 15.18 0.61
C LYS A 223 0.92 15.35 0.87
N GLY A 224 1.71 14.26 0.86
CA GLY A 224 3.13 14.30 1.20
C GLY A 224 3.71 12.92 1.55
N SER A 225 5.02 12.87 1.80
CA SER A 225 5.75 11.70 2.34
C SER A 225 5.55 10.37 1.58
N ARG A 226 5.31 10.42 0.26
CA ARG A 226 5.15 9.26 -0.63
C ARG A 226 6.28 8.23 -0.47
N LYS A 227 7.53 8.71 -0.38
CA LYS A 227 8.71 7.87 -0.18
C LYS A 227 8.61 7.08 1.12
N SER A 228 8.40 7.75 2.24
CA SER A 228 8.34 7.12 3.58
C SER A 228 7.19 6.10 3.68
N VAL A 229 6.03 6.38 3.06
CA VAL A 229 4.92 5.44 2.98
C VAL A 229 5.31 4.17 2.22
N LEU A 230 5.86 4.31 1.02
CA LEU A 230 6.26 3.16 0.19
C LEU A 230 7.40 2.37 0.84
N GLU A 231 8.41 3.06 1.35
CA GLU A 231 9.57 2.47 2.02
C GLU A 231 9.14 1.71 3.28
N GLY A 232 8.27 2.29 4.10
CA GLY A 232 7.75 1.64 5.30
C GLY A 232 6.94 0.38 5.00
N ILE A 233 6.05 0.42 4.01
CA ILE A 233 5.27 -0.76 3.61
C ILE A 233 6.19 -1.85 3.04
N ILE A 234 7.10 -1.48 2.13
CA ILE A 234 8.02 -2.44 1.51
C ILE A 234 8.94 -3.05 2.57
N ALA A 235 9.52 -2.26 3.47
CA ALA A 235 10.41 -2.74 4.52
C ALA A 235 9.69 -3.69 5.48
N PHE A 236 8.45 -3.36 5.87
CA PHE A 236 7.64 -4.20 6.75
C PHE A 236 7.37 -5.59 6.13
N PHE A 237 6.84 -5.65 4.91
CA PHE A 237 6.55 -6.93 4.26
C PHE A 237 7.82 -7.70 3.87
N SER A 238 8.92 -7.01 3.54
CA SER A 238 10.21 -7.67 3.31
C SER A 238 10.77 -8.32 4.58
N ALA A 239 10.54 -7.71 5.75
CA ALA A 239 10.92 -8.28 7.03
C ALA A 239 10.04 -9.48 7.41
N LEU A 240 8.71 -9.38 7.18
CA LEU A 240 7.79 -10.50 7.38
C LEU A 240 8.12 -11.69 6.48
N ASP A 241 8.42 -11.44 5.20
CA ASP A 241 8.87 -12.46 4.24
C ASP A 241 10.10 -13.20 4.75
N LYS A 242 11.09 -12.46 5.26
CA LYS A 242 12.33 -13.03 5.79
C LYS A 242 12.04 -13.92 7.00
N GLN A 243 11.24 -13.44 7.95
CA GLN A 243 10.88 -14.20 9.14
C GLN A 243 10.16 -15.51 8.75
N HIS A 244 9.17 -15.42 7.88
CA HIS A 244 8.41 -16.58 7.42
C HIS A 244 9.30 -17.60 6.66
N ASN A 245 10.26 -17.14 5.86
CA ASN A 245 11.18 -18.01 5.14
C ASN A 245 12.19 -18.70 6.08
N GLU A 246 12.65 -18.03 7.15
CA GLU A 246 13.48 -18.62 8.19
C GLU A 246 12.71 -19.71 8.96
N GLU A 247 11.46 -19.45 9.32
CA GLU A 247 10.55 -20.40 9.98
C GLU A 247 10.26 -21.64 9.12
N GLN A 248 10.14 -21.51 7.79
CA GLN A 248 9.98 -22.66 6.89
C GLN A 248 11.27 -23.49 6.70
N SER A 249 12.43 -22.92 7.00
CA SER A 249 13.73 -23.58 6.83
C SER A 249 14.28 -24.21 8.12
N GLY A 250 13.71 -23.84 9.28
CA GLY A 250 14.05 -24.40 10.59
C GLY A 250 13.37 -25.75 10.82
N ASP A 251 14.15 -26.71 11.32
CA ASP A 251 13.72 -28.04 11.76
C ASP A 251 12.45 -27.95 12.63
N GLU A 252 11.44 -28.79 12.35
CA GLU A 252 10.04 -28.75 12.84
C GLU A 252 9.87 -28.95 14.37
N LEU A 253 10.55 -28.18 15.22
CA LEU A 253 10.60 -28.44 16.67
C LEU A 253 10.16 -27.31 17.60
N LEU A 254 9.57 -26.22 17.11
CA LEU A 254 8.97 -25.22 17.98
C LEU A 254 7.56 -24.84 17.53
N ASP A 255 6.60 -25.19 18.39
CA ASP A 255 5.16 -24.94 18.36
C ASP A 255 4.84 -23.44 18.56
N VAL A 256 5.45 -22.58 17.74
CA VAL A 256 5.11 -21.16 17.64
C VAL A 256 4.03 -21.05 16.57
N VAL A 257 2.94 -20.33 16.88
CA VAL A 257 1.81 -20.06 15.98
C VAL A 257 2.34 -19.50 14.66
N THR A 258 2.56 -20.38 13.68
CA THR A 258 3.00 -20.02 12.34
C THR A 258 1.80 -19.40 11.63
N VAL A 259 1.95 -18.17 11.17
CA VAL A 259 0.96 -17.56 10.28
C VAL A 259 0.84 -18.49 9.06
N PRO A 260 -0.37 -18.94 8.68
CA PRO A 260 -0.54 -19.74 7.49
C PRO A 260 0.05 -19.01 6.29
N SER A 261 0.96 -19.64 5.56
CA SER A 261 1.63 -19.05 4.40
C SER A 261 0.63 -18.45 3.39
N GLY A 262 -0.55 -19.05 3.25
CA GLY A 262 -1.62 -18.54 2.41
C GLY A 262 -2.21 -17.19 2.86
N GLU A 263 -2.29 -16.93 4.17
CA GLU A 263 -2.84 -15.67 4.70
C GLU A 263 -1.91 -14.50 4.41
N LEU A 264 -0.61 -14.64 4.73
CA LEU A 264 0.39 -13.62 4.44
C LEU A 264 0.39 -13.26 2.95
N ARG A 265 0.41 -14.28 2.08
CA ARG A 265 0.47 -14.11 0.62
C ARG A 265 -0.81 -13.46 0.08
N HIS A 266 -1.98 -13.76 0.65
CA HIS A 266 -3.24 -13.11 0.26
C HIS A 266 -3.28 -11.63 0.68
N VAL A 267 -2.80 -11.32 1.89
CA VAL A 267 -2.67 -9.95 2.41
C VAL A 267 -1.71 -9.13 1.55
N GLU A 268 -0.55 -9.69 1.19
CA GLU A 268 0.40 -9.06 0.27
C GLU A 268 -0.23 -8.75 -1.09
N GLY A 269 -0.95 -9.70 -1.68
CA GLY A 269 -1.66 -9.50 -2.95
C GLY A 269 -2.66 -8.34 -2.86
N THR A 270 -3.45 -8.27 -1.79
CA THR A 270 -4.41 -7.19 -1.54
C THR A 270 -3.71 -5.83 -1.40
N ILE A 271 -2.60 -5.78 -0.66
CA ILE A 271 -1.83 -4.56 -0.47
C ILE A 271 -1.19 -4.09 -1.76
N ILE A 272 -0.62 -5.00 -2.55
CA ILE A 272 -0.09 -4.70 -3.87
C ILE A 272 -1.20 -4.11 -4.76
N LEU A 273 -2.39 -4.70 -4.76
CA LEU A 273 -3.54 -4.16 -5.51
C LEU A 273 -3.92 -2.74 -5.05
N HIS A 274 -3.94 -2.47 -3.74
CA HIS A 274 -4.18 -1.12 -3.21
C HIS A 274 -3.11 -0.12 -3.68
N ILE A 275 -1.82 -0.49 -3.63
CA ILE A 275 -0.73 0.39 -4.08
C ILE A 275 -0.83 0.63 -5.59
N VAL A 276 -1.05 -0.41 -6.41
CA VAL A 276 -1.21 -0.25 -7.87
C VAL A 276 -2.42 0.62 -8.20
N PHE A 277 -3.52 0.46 -7.48
CA PHE A 277 -4.69 1.33 -7.63
C PHE A 277 -4.36 2.79 -7.25
N ALA A 278 -3.63 3.03 -6.16
CA ALA A 278 -3.19 4.36 -5.77
C ALA A 278 -2.27 4.99 -6.82
N ILE A 279 -1.32 4.23 -7.40
CA ILE A 279 -0.45 4.70 -8.49
C ILE A 279 -1.25 5.06 -9.75
N LYS A 280 -2.34 4.34 -10.02
CA LYS A 280 -3.24 4.66 -11.14
C LYS A 280 -3.92 6.02 -10.95
N LEU A 281 -4.18 6.42 -9.72
CA LEU A 281 -4.78 7.71 -9.37
C LEU A 281 -3.74 8.83 -9.20
N ASP A 282 -2.56 8.52 -8.65
CA ASP A 282 -1.45 9.44 -8.42
C ASP A 282 -0.18 8.96 -9.14
N TYR A 283 0.11 9.57 -10.29
CA TYR A 283 1.30 9.27 -11.08
C TYR A 283 2.62 9.56 -10.32
N GLU A 284 2.63 10.53 -9.40
CA GLU A 284 3.85 10.87 -8.65
C GLU A 284 4.25 9.75 -7.68
N LEU A 285 3.27 9.05 -7.12
CA LEU A 285 3.49 7.87 -6.27
C LEU A 285 4.23 6.78 -7.03
N GLY A 286 3.83 6.51 -8.28
CA GLY A 286 4.51 5.53 -9.13
C GLY A 286 5.94 5.96 -9.51
N ARG A 287 6.15 7.26 -9.81
CA ARG A 287 7.50 7.78 -10.05
C ARG A 287 8.40 7.62 -8.82
N GLU A 288 7.88 7.92 -7.63
CA GLU A 288 8.64 7.80 -6.38
C GLU A 288 8.97 6.33 -6.07
N LEU A 289 8.05 5.39 -6.32
CA LEU A 289 8.31 3.95 -6.21
C LEU A 289 9.50 3.52 -7.08
N VAL A 290 9.46 3.86 -8.37
CA VAL A 290 10.52 3.47 -9.31
C VAL A 290 11.85 4.14 -8.95
N LYS A 291 11.82 5.40 -8.49
CA LYS A 291 13.01 6.11 -8.02
C LYS A 291 13.60 5.44 -6.77
N HIS A 292 12.78 5.13 -5.78
CA HIS A 292 13.20 4.48 -4.54
C HIS A 292 13.87 3.13 -4.79
N LEU A 293 13.31 2.33 -5.71
CA LEU A 293 13.85 1.01 -6.06
C LEU A 293 15.05 1.08 -7.03
N LYS A 294 15.27 2.21 -7.73
CA LYS A 294 16.46 2.46 -8.56
C LYS A 294 17.69 2.83 -7.74
N VAL A 295 17.55 3.65 -6.69
CA VAL A 295 18.68 4.15 -5.88
C VAL A 295 19.46 3.02 -5.21
N GLY A 296 18.78 1.94 -4.80
CA GLY A 296 19.42 0.72 -4.27
C GLY A 296 20.38 -0.01 -5.24
N GLN A 297 20.43 0.39 -6.53
CA GLN A 297 21.38 -0.18 -7.48
C GLN A 297 22.78 0.45 -7.44
N GLN A 298 23.05 1.51 -6.66
CA GLN A 298 24.32 2.25 -6.76
C GLN A 298 25.34 1.98 -5.64
N GLY A 299 25.13 0.95 -4.81
CA GLY A 299 26.12 0.50 -3.82
C GLY A 299 25.69 0.61 -2.36
N ASP A 300 24.46 1.09 -2.10
CA ASP A 300 23.90 1.05 -0.75
C ASP A 300 23.70 -0.39 -0.28
N SER A 301 24.10 -0.63 0.96
CA SER A 301 24.06 -1.93 1.63
C SER A 301 22.64 -2.52 1.74
N ASN A 302 21.59 -1.70 1.63
CA ASN A 302 20.21 -2.13 1.56
C ASN A 302 19.80 -2.43 0.11
N ASN A 303 19.80 -3.72 -0.25
CA ASN A 303 19.11 -4.16 -1.46
C ASN A 303 17.60 -4.01 -1.22
N ASN A 304 17.00 -2.91 -1.70
CA ASN A 304 15.57 -2.64 -1.57
C ASN A 304 14.68 -3.62 -2.35
N LEU A 305 15.29 -4.56 -3.09
CA LEU A 305 14.57 -5.64 -3.76
C LEU A 305 14.38 -6.83 -2.83
N SER A 306 13.12 -7.18 -2.66
CA SER A 306 12.58 -8.36 -2.01
C SER A 306 11.50 -9.02 -2.88
N PRO A 307 11.08 -10.26 -2.60
CA PRO A 307 9.96 -10.90 -3.29
C PRO A 307 8.72 -9.99 -3.33
N PHE A 308 8.31 -9.40 -2.21
CA PHE A 308 7.21 -8.43 -2.15
C PHE A 308 7.40 -7.24 -3.11
N SER A 309 8.54 -6.55 -3.08
CA SER A 309 8.78 -5.38 -3.95
C SER A 309 8.82 -5.74 -5.44
N ILE A 310 9.30 -6.95 -5.78
CA ILE A 310 9.34 -7.45 -7.16
C ILE A 310 7.92 -7.79 -7.62
N ALA A 311 7.11 -8.43 -6.79
CA ALA A 311 5.69 -8.68 -7.06
C ALA A 311 4.92 -7.36 -7.27
N LEU A 312 5.20 -6.34 -6.45
CA LEU A 312 4.66 -5.00 -6.62
C LEU A 312 5.04 -4.39 -7.97
N LEU A 313 6.34 -4.38 -8.32
CA LEU A 313 6.82 -3.89 -9.62
C LEU A 313 6.14 -4.62 -10.79
N LEU A 314 6.14 -5.95 -10.77
CA LEU A 314 5.49 -6.75 -11.80
C LEU A 314 3.99 -6.43 -11.91
N SER A 315 3.32 -6.11 -10.80
CA SER A 315 1.92 -5.71 -10.83
C SER A 315 1.68 -4.31 -11.39
N VAL A 316 2.66 -3.41 -11.24
CA VAL A 316 2.66 -2.05 -11.81
C VAL A 316 2.83 -2.09 -13.33
N THR A 317 3.36 -3.18 -13.92
CA THR A 317 3.51 -3.31 -15.39
C THR A 317 2.18 -3.20 -16.14
N ARG A 318 1.05 -3.53 -15.47
CA ARG A 318 -0.31 -3.34 -16.00
C ARG A 318 -0.66 -1.86 -16.27
N ILE A 319 0.11 -0.93 -15.71
CA ILE A 319 0.01 0.49 -16.00
C ILE A 319 1.00 0.82 -17.12
N GLN A 320 0.49 0.96 -18.34
CA GLN A 320 1.28 1.12 -19.57
C GLN A 320 2.39 2.19 -19.48
N ARG A 321 2.16 3.30 -18.74
CA ARG A 321 3.14 4.38 -18.57
C ARG A 321 4.39 3.97 -17.78
N PHE A 322 4.28 2.96 -16.92
CA PHE A 322 5.39 2.45 -16.09
C PHE A 322 5.95 1.12 -16.58
N GLN A 323 5.25 0.43 -17.47
CA GLN A 323 5.61 -0.91 -17.98
C GLN A 323 7.07 -1.00 -18.42
N ASP A 324 7.48 -0.21 -19.40
CA ASP A 324 8.86 -0.23 -19.91
C ASP A 324 9.89 0.13 -18.84
N GLN A 325 9.56 1.14 -18.01
CA GLN A 325 10.47 1.63 -16.97
C GLN A 325 10.73 0.57 -15.89
N VAL A 326 9.69 -0.18 -15.52
CA VAL A 326 9.76 -1.25 -14.52
C VAL A 326 10.46 -2.48 -15.09
N LEU A 327 10.11 -2.90 -16.31
CA LEU A 327 10.72 -4.06 -16.95
C LEU A 327 12.22 -3.81 -17.19
N ASP A 328 12.62 -2.60 -17.59
CA ASP A 328 14.03 -2.23 -17.73
C ASP A 328 14.77 -2.21 -16.38
N LEU A 329 14.12 -1.74 -15.32
CA LEU A 329 14.65 -1.80 -13.96
C LEU A 329 14.93 -3.25 -13.53
N LEU A 330 13.93 -4.14 -13.63
CA LEU A 330 14.07 -5.55 -13.26
C LEU A 330 15.11 -6.26 -14.12
N LYS A 331 15.11 -6.04 -15.43
CA LYS A 331 16.10 -6.57 -16.37
C LYS A 331 17.52 -6.17 -15.97
N THR A 332 17.73 -4.90 -15.64
CA THR A 332 19.04 -4.37 -15.21
C THR A 332 19.45 -4.94 -13.85
N SER A 333 18.51 -5.06 -12.90
CA SER A 333 18.74 -5.69 -11.58
C SER A 333 19.20 -7.14 -11.72
N VAL A 334 18.57 -7.92 -12.60
CA VAL A 334 18.92 -9.33 -12.85
C VAL A 334 20.35 -9.46 -13.35
N VAL A 335 20.71 -8.69 -14.39
CA VAL A 335 22.07 -8.74 -14.95
C VAL A 335 23.11 -8.28 -13.94
N LYS A 336 22.81 -7.21 -13.20
CA LYS A 336 23.71 -6.73 -12.14
C LYS A 336 23.92 -7.82 -11.08
N SER A 337 22.85 -8.44 -10.59
CA SER A 337 22.92 -9.51 -9.59
C SER A 337 23.80 -10.69 -10.05
N PHE A 338 23.71 -11.11 -11.32
CA PHE A 338 24.59 -12.15 -11.86
C PHE A 338 26.05 -11.71 -12.02
N LYS A 339 26.30 -10.45 -12.40
CA LYS A 339 27.67 -9.90 -12.46
C LYS A 339 28.30 -9.83 -11.07
N ASP A 340 27.55 -9.40 -10.07
CA ASP A 340 28.01 -9.31 -8.68
C ASP A 340 28.32 -10.71 -8.12
N LEU A 341 27.47 -11.70 -8.42
CA LEU A 341 27.71 -13.10 -8.07
C LEU A 341 29.00 -13.63 -8.71
N GLN A 342 29.21 -13.36 -10.00
CA GLN A 342 30.41 -13.77 -10.70
C GLN A 342 31.67 -13.14 -10.11
N LEU A 343 31.60 -11.86 -9.73
CA LEU A 343 32.70 -11.15 -9.07
C LEU A 343 33.03 -11.76 -7.70
N LEU A 344 32.01 -12.07 -6.90
CA LEU A 344 32.17 -12.75 -5.61
C LEU A 344 32.80 -14.13 -5.77
N GLN A 345 32.33 -14.94 -6.72
CA GLN A 345 32.89 -16.27 -6.99
C GLN A 345 34.34 -16.21 -7.49
N GLY A 346 34.70 -15.13 -8.19
CA GLY A 346 36.06 -14.90 -8.67
C GLY A 346 37.08 -14.49 -7.60
N SER A 347 36.65 -14.14 -6.38
CA SER A 347 37.55 -13.61 -5.35
C SER A 347 37.23 -14.12 -3.94
N LYS A 348 38.15 -14.93 -3.38
CA LYS A 348 38.09 -15.36 -1.98
C LYS A 348 38.13 -14.19 -0.99
N PHE A 349 38.82 -13.10 -1.34
CA PHE A 349 38.85 -11.88 -0.53
C PHE A 349 37.46 -11.26 -0.39
N LEU A 350 36.71 -11.16 -1.50
CA LEU A 350 35.35 -10.62 -1.45
C LEU A 350 34.36 -11.56 -0.76
N GLN A 351 34.54 -12.88 -0.89
CA GLN A 351 33.72 -13.87 -0.17
C GLN A 351 33.82 -13.73 1.35
N ASN A 352 35.00 -13.33 1.86
CA ASN A 352 35.20 -13.13 3.29
C ASN A 352 34.63 -11.79 3.81
N LEU A 353 34.51 -10.78 2.93
CA LEU A 353 34.07 -9.43 3.31
C LEU A 353 32.58 -9.18 3.05
N VAL A 354 31.99 -9.85 2.07
CA VAL A 354 30.61 -9.62 1.65
C VAL A 354 29.76 -10.83 2.08
N PRO A 355 28.79 -10.64 2.99
CA PRO A 355 27.86 -11.69 3.37
C PRO A 355 27.14 -12.25 2.16
N HIS A 356 26.79 -13.55 2.20
CA HIS A 356 25.96 -14.15 1.16
C HIS A 356 24.61 -13.43 1.10
N ARG A 357 24.31 -12.83 -0.06
CA ARG A 357 23.04 -12.13 -0.30
C ARG A 357 22.09 -13.03 -1.09
N SER A 358 20.80 -12.92 -0.81
CA SER A 358 19.76 -13.49 -1.67
C SER A 358 19.82 -12.81 -3.04
N TYR A 359 19.74 -13.62 -4.10
CA TYR A 359 19.90 -13.14 -5.47
C TYR A 359 18.56 -12.71 -6.05
N VAL A 360 18.57 -11.69 -6.91
CA VAL A 360 17.35 -11.22 -7.58
C VAL A 360 16.69 -12.36 -8.37
N SER A 361 17.49 -13.27 -8.93
CA SER A 361 17.00 -14.46 -9.64
C SER A 361 16.20 -15.41 -8.76
N THR A 362 16.64 -15.67 -7.52
CA THR A 362 15.91 -16.53 -6.58
C THR A 362 14.67 -15.82 -6.07
N MET A 363 14.73 -14.51 -5.82
CA MET A 363 13.55 -13.73 -5.42
C MET A 363 12.47 -13.71 -6.49
N ILE A 364 12.81 -13.58 -7.78
CA ILE A 364 11.82 -13.62 -8.86
C ILE A 364 11.16 -15.01 -8.95
N LEU A 365 11.94 -16.09 -8.83
CA LEU A 365 11.37 -17.45 -8.82
C LEU A 365 10.51 -17.70 -7.57
N GLU A 366 10.85 -17.10 -6.44
CA GLU A 366 10.02 -17.10 -5.24
C GLU A 366 8.69 -16.35 -5.49
N VAL A 367 8.69 -15.22 -6.19
CA VAL A 367 7.47 -14.54 -6.61
C VAL A 367 6.60 -15.43 -7.51
N VAL A 368 7.21 -16.19 -8.43
CA VAL A 368 6.47 -17.17 -9.24
C VAL A 368 5.82 -18.23 -8.34
N LYS A 369 6.56 -18.80 -7.37
CA LYS A 369 5.99 -19.75 -6.41
C LYS A 369 4.87 -19.15 -5.56
N ASN A 370 5.05 -17.92 -5.07
CA ASN A 370 4.10 -17.23 -4.22
C ASN A 370 2.82 -16.83 -4.98
N SER A 371 2.91 -16.65 -6.31
CA SER A 371 1.78 -16.23 -7.13
C SER A 371 0.61 -17.22 -7.21
N VAL A 372 0.79 -18.47 -6.76
CA VAL A 372 -0.28 -19.49 -6.61
C VAL A 372 -1.47 -18.95 -5.80
N HIS A 373 -1.24 -18.01 -4.89
CA HIS A 373 -2.26 -17.43 -4.00
C HIS A 373 -3.12 -16.35 -4.67
N SER A 374 -3.53 -16.58 -5.93
CA SER A 374 -4.39 -15.69 -6.73
C SER A 374 -3.77 -14.33 -7.07
N TRP A 375 -2.47 -14.28 -7.35
CA TRP A 375 -1.79 -13.06 -7.78
C TRP A 375 -1.89 -12.86 -9.30
N ASP A 376 -3.10 -12.86 -9.85
CA ASP A 376 -3.34 -12.68 -11.29
C ASP A 376 -2.78 -11.36 -11.82
N HIS A 377 -2.70 -10.35 -10.94
CA HIS A 377 -2.11 -9.06 -11.26
C HIS A 377 -0.59 -9.09 -11.51
N VAL A 378 0.11 -10.15 -11.08
CA VAL A 378 1.57 -10.32 -11.25
C VAL A 378 1.91 -11.13 -12.51
N THR A 379 1.04 -12.05 -12.92
CA THR A 379 1.34 -13.07 -13.94
C THR A 379 1.68 -12.48 -15.31
N GLN A 380 0.94 -11.46 -15.78
CA GLN A 380 1.25 -10.78 -17.04
C GLN A 380 2.67 -10.19 -17.03
N GLY A 381 3.04 -9.49 -15.95
CA GLY A 381 4.36 -8.92 -15.80
C GLY A 381 5.47 -9.98 -15.76
N LEU A 382 5.21 -11.15 -15.16
CA LEU A 382 6.15 -12.28 -15.15
C LEU A 382 6.39 -12.84 -16.56
N VAL A 383 5.31 -13.01 -17.34
CA VAL A 383 5.40 -13.50 -18.73
C VAL A 383 6.19 -12.51 -19.59
N GLU A 384 5.86 -11.22 -19.52
CA GLU A 384 6.56 -10.17 -20.25
C GLU A 384 8.04 -10.11 -19.87
N LEU A 385 8.37 -10.12 -18.58
CA LEU A 385 9.76 -10.14 -18.09
C LEU A 385 10.51 -11.38 -18.59
N GLY A 386 9.87 -12.56 -18.52
CA GLY A 386 10.46 -13.82 -18.98
C GLY A 386 10.85 -13.77 -20.46
N PHE A 387 9.95 -13.29 -21.31
CA PHE A 387 10.24 -13.09 -22.74
C PHE A 387 11.28 -12.00 -22.98
N ILE A 388 11.24 -10.87 -22.27
CA ILE A 388 12.25 -9.80 -22.40
C ILE A 388 13.65 -10.31 -22.07
N LEU A 389 13.80 -11.13 -21.03
CA LEU A 389 15.08 -11.73 -20.67
C LEU A 389 15.59 -12.70 -21.75
N MET A 390 14.71 -13.58 -22.26
CA MET A 390 15.07 -14.50 -23.35
C MET A 390 15.42 -13.75 -24.64
N ASP A 391 14.63 -12.74 -25.00
CA ASP A 391 14.83 -11.93 -26.22
C ASP A 391 16.11 -11.09 -26.16
N SER A 392 16.42 -10.51 -24.99
CA SER A 392 17.56 -9.61 -24.82
C SER A 392 18.89 -10.36 -24.69
N TYR A 393 18.88 -11.48 -23.96
CA TYR A 393 20.08 -12.22 -23.54
C TYR A 393 20.22 -13.62 -24.15
N GLY A 394 19.32 -14.01 -25.04
CA GLY A 394 19.46 -15.23 -25.84
C GLY A 394 20.73 -15.25 -26.71
N PRO A 395 21.14 -16.43 -27.20
CA PRO A 395 22.32 -16.54 -28.05
C PRO A 395 22.15 -15.66 -29.30
N LYS A 396 23.08 -14.75 -29.57
CA LYS A 396 23.08 -13.89 -30.77
C LYS A 396 23.99 -14.50 -31.83
N LYS A 397 23.69 -14.29 -33.12
CA LYS A 397 24.60 -14.69 -34.21
C LYS A 397 25.92 -13.95 -34.03
N VAL A 398 27.04 -14.68 -34.09
CA VAL A 398 28.37 -14.08 -34.26
C VAL A 398 28.44 -13.72 -35.74
N LEU A 399 28.14 -12.45 -36.06
CA LEU A 399 28.29 -11.93 -37.42
C LEU A 399 29.74 -11.45 -37.59
N ASP A 400 30.47 -12.12 -38.48
CA ASP A 400 31.78 -11.76 -39.03
C ASP A 400 32.90 -11.31 -38.06
N GLY A 401 33.70 -12.28 -37.62
CA GLY A 401 35.17 -12.23 -37.68
C GLY A 401 35.97 -11.13 -36.97
N LYS A 402 35.37 -10.12 -36.32
CA LYS A 402 36.12 -9.10 -35.57
C LYS A 402 35.36 -8.63 -34.34
N THR A 403 35.79 -9.11 -33.18
CA THR A 403 36.06 -8.26 -32.02
C THR A 403 36.97 -9.02 -31.04
N ILE A 404 38.24 -8.60 -31.08
CA ILE A 404 39.24 -8.48 -30.01
C ILE A 404 38.97 -9.30 -28.76
N GLU A 405 39.90 -10.23 -28.54
CA GLU A 405 40.25 -10.90 -27.30
C GLU A 405 39.85 -10.12 -26.04
N THR A 406 38.71 -10.47 -25.48
CA THR A 406 38.47 -10.42 -24.04
C THR A 406 37.79 -11.74 -23.71
N SER A 407 38.57 -12.68 -23.14
CA SER A 407 38.17 -14.02 -22.68
C SER A 407 36.70 -14.42 -22.94
N PRO A 408 36.41 -15.24 -23.97
CA PRO A 408 35.05 -15.49 -24.45
C PRO A 408 34.16 -16.31 -23.49
N SER A 409 34.71 -16.85 -22.41
CA SER A 409 34.00 -17.69 -21.45
C SER A 409 33.37 -16.92 -20.30
N LEU A 410 34.01 -15.89 -19.75
CA LEU A 410 33.57 -15.25 -18.50
C LEU A 410 32.51 -14.16 -18.74
N SER A 411 32.67 -13.30 -19.74
CA SER A 411 31.74 -12.19 -20.00
C SER A 411 30.35 -12.62 -20.50
N ARG A 412 30.22 -13.83 -21.05
CA ARG A 412 28.95 -14.39 -21.56
C ARG A 412 28.10 -15.06 -20.49
N MET A 413 28.65 -15.42 -19.33
CA MET A 413 27.94 -16.17 -18.29
C MET A 413 26.72 -15.40 -17.74
N PRO A 414 26.79 -14.09 -17.41
CA PRO A 414 25.64 -13.37 -16.88
C PRO A 414 24.46 -13.32 -17.86
N ASN A 415 24.75 -13.16 -19.15
CA ASN A 415 23.71 -13.16 -20.19
C ASN A 415 23.06 -14.54 -20.33
N GLN A 416 23.85 -15.62 -20.30
CA GLN A 416 23.31 -16.98 -20.32
C GLN A 416 22.44 -17.27 -19.09
N HIS A 417 22.88 -16.85 -17.90
CA HIS A 417 22.08 -16.98 -16.68
C HIS A 417 20.79 -16.15 -16.73
N ALA A 418 20.83 -14.93 -17.28
CA ALA A 418 19.63 -14.12 -17.49
C ALA A 418 18.65 -14.75 -18.49
N CYS A 419 19.13 -15.29 -19.61
CA CYS A 419 18.30 -16.02 -20.57
C CYS A 419 17.67 -17.28 -19.94
N LYS A 420 18.47 -18.06 -19.19
CA LYS A 420 17.97 -19.24 -18.46
C LYS A 420 16.94 -18.87 -17.41
N LEU A 421 17.14 -17.76 -16.69
CA LEU A 421 16.15 -17.24 -15.74
C LEU A 421 14.84 -16.89 -16.46
N GLY A 422 14.90 -16.23 -17.62
CA GLY A 422 13.71 -15.95 -18.42
C GLY A 422 12.93 -17.21 -18.80
N ALA A 423 13.64 -18.26 -19.25
CA ALA A 423 13.03 -19.55 -19.55
C ALA A 423 12.43 -20.22 -18.30
N ASN A 424 13.12 -20.16 -17.16
CA ASN A 424 12.62 -20.71 -15.90
C ASN A 424 11.37 -19.97 -15.41
N ILE A 425 11.33 -18.63 -15.49
CA ILE A 425 10.15 -17.84 -15.14
C ILE A 425 8.95 -18.30 -15.98
N LEU A 426 9.10 -18.36 -17.31
CA LEU A 426 8.02 -18.79 -18.20
C LEU A 426 7.57 -20.22 -17.92
N LEU A 427 8.52 -21.14 -17.74
CA LEU A 427 8.22 -22.55 -17.48
C LEU A 427 7.50 -22.74 -16.14
N GLU A 428 7.99 -22.15 -15.05
CA GLU A 428 7.36 -22.28 -13.74
C GLU A 428 6.00 -21.57 -13.68
N THR A 429 5.87 -20.40 -14.31
CA THR A 429 4.59 -19.69 -14.39
C THR A 429 3.57 -20.50 -15.20
N PHE A 430 3.99 -21.16 -16.28
CA PHE A 430 3.15 -22.07 -17.08
C PHE A 430 2.65 -23.28 -16.27
N LYS A 431 3.49 -23.85 -15.41
CA LYS A 431 3.11 -24.99 -14.56
C LYS A 431 2.01 -24.60 -13.57
N ILE A 432 2.17 -23.44 -12.95
CA ILE A 432 1.28 -22.94 -11.88
C ILE A 432 -0.05 -22.43 -12.44
N HIS A 433 -0.02 -21.61 -13.48
CA HIS A 433 -1.17 -20.81 -13.91
C HIS A 433 -1.77 -21.32 -15.20
N GLU A 434 -2.94 -21.95 -15.13
CA GLU A 434 -3.58 -22.56 -16.30
C GLU A 434 -4.04 -21.53 -17.35
N MET A 435 -4.54 -20.37 -16.90
CA MET A 435 -5.14 -19.36 -17.78
C MET A 435 -4.15 -18.73 -18.77
N ILE A 436 -2.85 -18.70 -18.44
CA ILE A 436 -1.80 -18.10 -19.29
C ILE A 436 -1.03 -19.13 -20.12
N ARG A 437 -1.35 -20.43 -19.99
CA ARG A 437 -0.63 -21.51 -20.70
C ARG A 437 -0.67 -21.33 -22.21
N GLN A 438 -1.85 -21.00 -22.74
CA GLN A 438 -2.06 -20.74 -24.16
C GLN A 438 -1.24 -19.53 -24.61
N GLU A 439 -1.30 -18.42 -23.88
CA GLU A 439 -0.56 -17.20 -24.22
C GLU A 439 0.95 -17.43 -24.27
N ILE A 440 1.52 -18.10 -23.26
CA ILE A 440 2.97 -18.43 -23.24
C ILE A 440 3.32 -19.28 -24.46
N LEU A 441 2.53 -20.31 -24.75
CA LEU A 441 2.80 -21.22 -25.86
C LEU A 441 2.73 -20.50 -27.21
N GLU A 442 1.70 -19.67 -27.44
CA GLU A 442 1.56 -18.88 -28.65
C GLU A 442 2.74 -17.92 -28.84
N GLN A 443 3.16 -17.24 -27.78
CA GLN A 443 4.30 -16.32 -27.82
C GLN A 443 5.64 -17.04 -28.08
N VAL A 444 5.83 -18.27 -27.59
CA VAL A 444 6.99 -19.10 -27.92
C VAL A 444 6.97 -19.51 -29.38
N LEU A 445 5.84 -20.05 -29.87
CA LEU A 445 5.70 -20.50 -31.26
C LEU A 445 5.87 -19.35 -32.26
N ASN A 446 5.27 -18.19 -31.99
CA ASN A 446 5.43 -16.99 -32.83
C ASN A 446 6.91 -16.60 -32.97
N ARG A 447 7.71 -16.68 -31.89
CA ARG A 447 9.15 -16.39 -31.94
C ARG A 447 9.96 -17.44 -32.68
N VAL A 448 9.55 -18.71 -32.63
CA VAL A 448 10.17 -19.81 -33.40
C VAL A 448 9.95 -19.61 -34.90
N VAL A 449 8.75 -19.20 -35.30
CA VAL A 449 8.36 -19.01 -36.71
C VAL A 449 8.94 -17.72 -37.30
N THR A 450 8.85 -16.60 -36.58
CA THR A 450 9.18 -15.27 -37.13
C THR A 450 10.68 -14.95 -37.13
N ARG A 451 11.49 -15.60 -36.30
CA ARG A 451 12.92 -15.28 -36.14
C ARG A 451 13.83 -16.18 -36.99
N ALA A 452 13.73 -16.07 -38.31
CA ALA A 452 14.59 -16.82 -39.25
C ALA A 452 16.09 -16.45 -39.15
N SER A 453 16.40 -15.22 -38.72
CA SER A 453 17.76 -14.68 -38.74
C SER A 453 18.52 -14.75 -37.41
N SER A 454 17.90 -15.17 -36.30
CA SER A 454 18.54 -15.25 -34.97
C SER A 454 18.52 -16.68 -34.41
N PRO A 455 19.46 -17.08 -33.53
CA PRO A 455 19.45 -18.41 -32.92
C PRO A 455 18.22 -18.57 -32.01
N ILE A 456 17.34 -19.51 -32.36
CA ILE A 456 16.08 -19.79 -31.63
C ILE A 456 16.15 -21.04 -30.73
N SER A 457 17.36 -21.59 -30.52
CA SER A 457 17.56 -22.83 -29.75
C SER A 457 16.92 -22.78 -28.35
N HIS A 458 17.10 -21.67 -27.64
CA HIS A 458 16.59 -21.46 -26.29
C HIS A 458 15.05 -21.43 -26.21
N PHE A 459 14.36 -20.95 -27.26
CA PHE A 459 12.90 -21.04 -27.34
C PHE A 459 12.42 -22.47 -27.63
N LEU A 460 13.17 -23.23 -28.45
CA LEU A 460 12.87 -24.64 -28.70
C LEU A 460 13.11 -25.50 -27.46
N ASP A 461 14.14 -25.19 -26.65
CA ASP A 461 14.39 -25.87 -25.38
C ASP A 461 13.25 -25.60 -24.38
N LEU A 462 12.75 -24.36 -24.30
CA LEU A 462 11.56 -24.03 -23.51
C LEU A 462 10.31 -24.75 -24.01
N LEU A 463 10.06 -24.74 -25.33
CA LEU A 463 8.93 -25.45 -25.94
C LEU A 463 8.99 -26.95 -25.61
N SER A 464 10.16 -27.57 -25.72
CA SER A 464 10.35 -28.98 -25.37
C SER A 464 10.03 -29.23 -23.89
N ASN A 465 10.45 -28.35 -22.98
CA ASN A 465 10.14 -28.50 -21.55
C ASN A 465 8.64 -28.33 -21.25
N ILE A 466 7.96 -27.39 -21.92
CA ILE A 466 6.51 -27.19 -21.81
C ILE A 466 5.76 -28.44 -22.27
N VAL A 467 6.13 -28.98 -23.45
CA VAL A 467 5.49 -30.17 -24.02
C VAL A 467 5.76 -31.41 -23.19
N MET A 468 6.97 -31.56 -22.64
CA MET A 468 7.29 -32.65 -21.72
C MET A 468 6.47 -32.59 -20.43
N TYR A 469 6.15 -31.39 -19.93
CA TYR A 469 5.36 -31.22 -18.72
C TYR A 469 3.86 -31.45 -18.97
N ALA A 470 3.30 -30.86 -20.03
CA ALA A 470 1.89 -30.97 -20.38
C ALA A 470 1.72 -31.30 -21.87
N PRO A 471 1.86 -32.56 -22.30
CA PRO A 471 1.85 -32.93 -23.72
C PRO A 471 0.56 -32.60 -24.47
N LEU A 472 -0.58 -32.58 -23.76
CA LEU A 472 -1.89 -32.25 -24.31
C LEU A 472 -2.08 -30.75 -24.59
N VAL A 473 -1.26 -29.87 -24.03
CA VAL A 473 -1.42 -28.41 -24.20
C VAL A 473 -1.22 -27.94 -25.65
N LEU A 474 -0.54 -28.72 -26.49
CA LEU A 474 -0.41 -28.41 -27.90
C LEU A 474 -1.73 -28.55 -28.66
N GLN A 475 -2.69 -29.33 -28.15
CA GLN A 475 -4.00 -29.49 -28.78
C GLN A 475 -4.80 -28.18 -28.73
N SER A 476 -4.72 -27.45 -27.62
CA SER A 476 -5.36 -26.13 -27.49
C SER A 476 -4.76 -25.08 -28.43
N CYS A 477 -3.52 -25.25 -28.89
CA CYS A 477 -2.86 -24.36 -29.85
C CYS A 477 -2.64 -25.02 -31.22
N SER A 478 -3.50 -25.98 -31.61
CA SER A 478 -3.32 -26.77 -32.84
C SER A 478 -3.22 -25.93 -34.11
N SER A 479 -3.96 -24.82 -34.21
CA SER A 479 -3.88 -23.88 -35.33
C SER A 479 -2.49 -23.25 -35.46
N LYS A 480 -1.91 -22.80 -34.35
CA LYS A 480 -0.58 -22.19 -34.28
C LYS A 480 0.57 -23.19 -34.49
N VAL A 481 0.40 -24.42 -34.03
CA VAL A 481 1.35 -25.51 -34.32
C VAL A 481 1.31 -25.87 -35.80
N THR A 482 0.12 -25.92 -36.41
CA THR A 482 -0.04 -26.16 -37.85
C THR A 482 0.58 -25.02 -38.66
N GLU A 483 0.33 -23.76 -38.28
CA GLU A 483 0.96 -22.58 -38.88
C GLU A 483 2.50 -22.69 -38.79
N ALA A 484 3.05 -23.10 -37.65
CA ALA A 484 4.49 -23.32 -37.51
C ALA A 484 5.03 -24.42 -38.44
N PHE A 485 4.22 -25.44 -38.76
CA PHE A 485 4.56 -26.45 -39.76
C PHE A 485 4.45 -25.96 -41.20
N ASP A 486 3.52 -25.05 -41.51
CA ASP A 486 3.46 -24.42 -42.83
C ASP A 486 4.72 -23.59 -43.12
N TYR A 487 5.32 -23.01 -42.08
CA TYR A 487 6.58 -22.26 -42.18
C TYR A 487 7.85 -23.12 -42.11
N LEU A 488 7.73 -24.44 -41.92
CA LEU A 488 8.86 -25.35 -41.69
C LEU A 488 9.84 -25.38 -42.87
N SER A 489 9.34 -25.23 -44.10
CA SER A 489 10.16 -25.14 -45.33
C SER A 489 11.06 -23.90 -45.39
N PHE A 490 10.71 -22.84 -44.67
CA PHE A 490 11.46 -21.58 -44.61
C PHE A 490 12.42 -21.52 -43.41
N LEU A 491 12.36 -22.50 -42.50
CA LEU A 491 13.21 -22.55 -41.30
C LEU A 491 14.52 -23.32 -41.59
N PRO A 492 15.65 -22.96 -40.93
CA PRO A 492 16.88 -23.73 -41.03
C PRO A 492 16.68 -25.19 -40.60
N LEU A 493 17.32 -26.15 -41.29
CA LEU A 493 17.17 -27.59 -41.03
C LEU A 493 17.39 -27.96 -39.55
N ARG A 494 18.33 -27.32 -38.86
CA ARG A 494 18.59 -27.56 -37.43
C ARG A 494 17.42 -27.12 -36.54
N THR A 495 16.73 -26.05 -36.89
CA THR A 495 15.50 -25.61 -36.20
C THR A 495 14.39 -26.63 -36.41
N VAL A 496 14.19 -27.05 -37.66
CA VAL A 496 13.17 -28.04 -38.03
C VAL A 496 13.35 -29.34 -37.24
N GLN A 497 14.56 -29.90 -37.22
CA GLN A 497 14.85 -31.14 -36.50
C GLN A 497 14.56 -31.01 -34.99
N ARG A 498 14.89 -29.87 -34.38
CA ARG A 498 14.62 -29.63 -32.96
C ARG A 498 13.14 -29.39 -32.67
N LEU A 499 12.44 -28.67 -33.55
CA LEU A 499 11.00 -28.45 -33.43
C LEU A 499 10.24 -29.78 -33.50
N LEU A 500 10.55 -30.61 -34.51
CA LEU A 500 9.95 -31.94 -34.64
C LEU A 500 10.24 -32.82 -33.41
N LYS A 501 11.46 -32.77 -32.87
CA LYS A 501 11.82 -33.49 -31.64
C LYS A 501 11.05 -32.98 -30.42
N ALA A 502 10.86 -31.66 -30.28
CA ALA A 502 10.13 -31.05 -29.18
C ALA A 502 8.63 -31.41 -29.21
N VAL A 503 8.04 -31.52 -30.40
CA VAL A 503 6.61 -31.82 -30.61
C VAL A 503 6.32 -33.33 -30.69
N GLN A 504 7.36 -34.17 -30.85
CA GLN A 504 7.24 -35.62 -31.00
C GLN A 504 6.42 -36.30 -29.90
N VAL A 505 6.55 -35.85 -28.65
CA VAL A 505 5.85 -36.42 -27.50
C VAL A 505 4.33 -36.25 -27.64
N SER A 506 3.87 -35.11 -28.15
CA SER A 506 2.44 -34.87 -28.40
C SER A 506 1.88 -35.66 -29.59
N LEU A 507 2.71 -35.99 -30.58
CA LEU A 507 2.30 -36.76 -31.76
C LEU A 507 2.10 -38.26 -31.47
N GLN A 508 2.61 -38.76 -30.34
CA GLN A 508 2.49 -40.15 -29.93
C GLN A 508 1.27 -40.43 -29.03
N ILE A 509 0.49 -39.41 -28.70
CA ILE A 509 -0.71 -39.54 -27.85
C ILE A 509 -1.87 -40.01 -28.73
N PRO A 510 -2.49 -41.18 -28.45
CA PRO A 510 -3.65 -41.63 -29.20
C PRO A 510 -4.79 -40.62 -29.07
N LYS A 511 -5.43 -40.31 -30.20
CA LYS A 511 -6.60 -39.41 -30.28
C LYS A 511 -7.80 -39.96 -29.54
#